data_AF-A0A1G2W8E7-F1
#
_entry.id   AF-A0A1G2W8E7-F1
#
_cell.length_a   1.000
_cell.length_b   1.000
_cell.length_c   1.000
_cell.angle_alpha   90.00
_cell.angle_beta   90.00
_cell.angle_gamma   90.00
#
_symmetry.space_group_name_H-M   'P 1'
#
loop_
_entity.id
_entity.type
_entity.pdbx_description
1 polymer ?
#
loop_
_entity_poly.entity_id
_entity_poly.type
_entity_poly.pdbx_seq_one_letter_code
_entity_poly.pdbx_strand_id
1 'polypeptide(L)'
;MAGRYAGVVVWPDRSGERQGLKKWTLRRIREGVPIVFLDRFGFDAEDGFFRQIGLELNTIARLTPPARIVSIDPRIGFEQQPLPQMENFLPMKLKEGTSLLRLASASGDISDAAAITPWGGYVLYPFGVTRLFNDQNVWVVNPFRFFKDALRLPDMPVPDTTTENGVRLLLSHVDGDGFESMAEWPGGGLAADELRRRILEKYRIPVTVSVITGVVAPNGLYPGKAPRLEQAARDIFSLPWVEAASHSFSHPFRWKPEQVDNGMVAESWHTMKIPGYNFNLEAEISGSLEYINNNLLPAGKKVKLFQWTGNCLPGEEAIRLTYQAGLLNINGGDTMITDSNRSLTRVAPLGISRNGWFQVFAPNQNENVYTNLWTDTFYGYRRVLETYRLTEFPRRLKPVNIYYHIYSASKTASLKSLLHVHDWALEQRFFSIYTSEYIEKVLDFNRTVVARDGSGWLVRNSGKLKEFRIPQTAGFPELTADGRVAGFSDHGDSRYIHLLPGGEARIHLKATLPTTPYLAQAGGTLESLERSGPGMKIRLRGYTPFSVGIANADRCVIRDEKLGISLAGTEMSVLELPEGTHALDVVCH
;
A
#
# COMPACT_ATOMS: atom_id res chain seq x y z
N MET A 1 22.52 10.47 15.66
CA MET A 1 21.55 9.75 14.80
C MET A 1 22.13 8.45 14.26
N ALA A 2 23.46 8.39 14.07
CA ALA A 2 24.19 7.16 13.80
C ALA A 2 23.80 6.04 14.77
N GLY A 3 23.70 4.81 14.25
CA GLY A 3 23.29 3.62 15.01
C GLY A 3 21.78 3.45 15.21
N ARG A 4 20.96 4.48 14.93
CA ARG A 4 19.48 4.42 15.05
C ARG A 4 18.74 4.55 13.72
N TYR A 5 19.29 5.31 12.77
CA TYR A 5 18.70 5.52 11.45
C TYR A 5 19.68 5.10 10.36
N ALA A 6 19.20 4.40 9.33
CA ALA A 6 20.02 3.99 8.19
C ALA A 6 20.45 5.18 7.31
N GLY A 7 19.65 6.25 7.28
CA GLY A 7 19.97 7.47 6.58
C GLY A 7 18.82 8.48 6.66
N VAL A 8 18.99 9.61 5.97
CA VAL A 8 18.04 10.73 5.97
C VAL A 8 17.73 11.12 4.53
N VAL A 9 16.45 11.35 4.23
CA VAL A 9 16.03 12.02 2.98
C VAL A 9 15.56 13.43 3.32
N VAL A 10 16.13 14.42 2.65
CA VAL A 10 15.78 15.84 2.74
C VAL A 10 15.20 16.27 1.41
N TRP A 11 13.89 16.56 1.40
CA TRP A 11 13.17 17.00 0.21
C TRP A 11 12.30 18.22 0.54
N PRO A 12 12.91 19.41 0.56
CA PRO A 12 12.27 20.59 1.10
C PRO A 12 11.51 21.38 0.02
N ASP A 13 10.30 21.82 0.34
CA ASP A 13 9.51 22.78 -0.46
C ASP A 13 9.98 24.24 -0.23
N ARG A 14 10.57 24.52 0.93
CA ARG A 14 11.05 25.84 1.38
C ARG A 14 12.44 25.75 2.02
N SER A 15 13.13 26.88 2.15
CA SER A 15 14.42 26.93 2.85
C SER A 15 14.26 26.63 4.34
N GLY A 16 15.05 25.67 4.84
CA GLY A 16 15.21 25.32 6.25
C GLY A 16 16.38 26.03 6.93
N GLU A 17 16.97 27.04 6.28
CA GLU A 17 18.16 27.76 6.79
C GLU A 17 17.91 28.34 8.19
N ARG A 18 16.77 29.02 8.38
CA ARG A 18 16.40 29.65 9.65
C ARG A 18 16.15 28.63 10.77
N GLN A 19 15.82 27.39 10.41
CA GLN A 19 15.63 26.27 11.34
C GLN A 19 16.94 25.52 11.64
N GLY A 20 18.07 25.99 11.09
CA GLY A 20 19.38 25.41 11.33
C GLY A 20 19.70 24.17 10.49
N LEU A 21 19.01 23.95 9.36
CA LEU A 21 19.19 22.77 8.51
C LEU A 21 20.64 22.61 8.04
N LYS A 22 21.30 23.69 7.60
CA LYS A 22 22.71 23.68 7.16
C LYS A 22 23.66 23.15 8.25
N LYS A 23 23.56 23.71 9.46
CA LYS A 23 24.36 23.29 10.62
C LYS A 23 24.05 21.86 11.05
N TRP A 24 22.78 21.46 10.99
CA TRP A 24 22.35 20.11 11.30
C TRP A 24 22.92 19.09 10.29
N THR A 25 22.86 19.40 8.99
CA THR A 25 23.40 18.57 7.91
C THR A 25 24.89 18.29 8.11
N LEU A 26 25.72 19.32 8.32
CA LEU A 26 27.16 19.11 8.57
C LEU A 26 27.43 18.18 9.74
N ARG A 27 26.65 18.33 10.83
CA ARG A 27 26.79 17.47 12.00
C ARG A 27 26.44 16.02 11.68
N ARG A 28 25.38 15.78 10.92
CA ARG A 28 24.94 14.43 10.53
C ARG A 28 25.92 13.75 9.57
N ILE A 29 26.48 14.51 8.63
CA ILE A 29 27.55 14.03 7.75
C ILE A 29 28.79 13.63 8.57
N ARG A 30 29.22 14.46 9.53
CA ARG A 30 30.35 14.13 10.43
C ARG A 30 30.08 12.94 11.34
N GLU A 31 28.82 12.68 11.69
CA GLU A 31 28.40 11.46 12.40
C GLU A 31 28.38 10.21 11.51
N GLY A 32 28.65 10.34 10.20
CA GLY A 32 28.60 9.23 9.25
C GLY A 32 27.20 8.77 8.87
N VAL A 33 26.17 9.59 9.11
CA VAL A 33 24.79 9.29 8.71
C VAL A 33 24.63 9.64 7.22
N PRO A 34 24.29 8.69 6.33
CA PRO A 34 24.03 9.00 4.93
C PRO A 34 22.86 9.97 4.76
N ILE A 35 23.03 11.00 3.93
CA ILE A 35 21.98 11.99 3.65
C ILE A 35 21.74 12.09 2.14
N VAL A 36 20.47 12.07 1.75
CA VAL A 36 20.01 12.32 0.39
C VAL A 36 19.31 13.67 0.32
N PHE A 37 19.68 14.49 -0.66
CA PHE A 37 18.93 15.70 -1.03
C PHE A 37 18.18 15.48 -2.33
N LEU A 38 16.89 15.83 -2.35
CA LEU A 38 16.07 15.82 -3.57
C LEU A 38 15.62 17.24 -3.91
N ASP A 39 15.67 17.54 -5.20
CA ASP A 39 15.38 18.81 -5.86
C ASP A 39 16.31 19.97 -5.49
N ARG A 40 16.61 20.15 -4.20
CA ARG A 40 17.46 21.21 -3.67
C ARG A 40 18.01 20.85 -2.29
N PHE A 41 19.06 21.54 -1.87
CA PHE A 41 19.66 21.34 -0.54
C PHE A 41 18.81 21.90 0.61
N GLY A 42 17.91 22.85 0.33
CA GLY A 42 17.04 23.46 1.34
C GLY A 42 17.69 24.55 2.19
N PHE A 43 18.82 25.09 1.75
CA PHE A 43 19.50 26.22 2.37
C PHE A 43 20.31 27.00 1.33
N ASP A 44 20.79 28.18 1.71
CA ASP A 44 21.48 29.09 0.80
C ASP A 44 22.79 28.48 0.28
N ALA A 45 23.03 28.69 -1.01
CA ALA A 45 24.11 28.05 -1.75
C ALA A 45 25.44 28.78 -1.51
N GLU A 46 26.11 28.48 -0.40
CA GLU A 46 27.41 29.05 -0.03
C GLU A 46 28.55 28.09 -0.34
N ASP A 47 29.51 28.54 -1.15
CA ASP A 47 30.67 27.72 -1.56
C ASP A 47 31.49 27.19 -0.36
N GLY A 48 31.61 27.97 0.72
CA GLY A 48 32.31 27.54 1.94
C GLY A 48 31.67 26.33 2.66
N PHE A 49 30.35 26.14 2.53
CA PHE A 49 29.68 24.93 3.01
C PHE A 49 29.93 23.76 2.06
N PHE A 50 29.74 23.97 0.75
CA PHE A 50 29.87 22.91 -0.24
C PHE A 50 31.27 22.31 -0.26
N ARG A 51 32.31 23.13 -0.11
CA ARG A 51 33.69 22.64 -0.02
C ARG A 51 33.91 21.68 1.16
N GLN A 52 33.23 21.90 2.29
CA GLN A 52 33.32 21.00 3.46
C GLN A 52 32.70 19.62 3.20
N ILE A 53 31.81 19.51 2.22
CA ILE A 53 31.15 18.27 1.84
C ILE A 53 31.61 17.77 0.47
N GLY A 54 32.76 18.24 -0.03
CA GLY A 54 33.36 17.73 -1.28
C GLY A 54 32.65 18.21 -2.56
N LEU A 55 32.04 19.39 -2.50
CA LEU A 55 31.38 20.05 -3.62
C LEU A 55 31.98 21.45 -3.84
N GLU A 56 32.03 21.91 -5.08
CA GLU A 56 32.52 23.25 -5.41
C GLU A 56 31.46 24.01 -6.20
N LEU A 57 31.09 25.20 -5.74
CA LEU A 57 30.07 26.01 -6.39
C LEU A 57 30.70 27.24 -7.05
N ASN A 58 30.59 27.35 -8.37
CA ASN A 58 31.02 28.56 -9.08
C ASN A 58 29.95 29.66 -9.02
N THR A 59 29.98 30.48 -7.98
CA THR A 59 28.99 31.56 -7.78
C THR A 59 29.13 32.76 -8.73
N ILE A 60 30.26 32.88 -9.44
CA ILE A 60 30.54 33.99 -10.37
C ILE A 60 30.37 33.60 -11.85
N ALA A 61 29.88 32.39 -12.12
CA ALA A 61 29.65 31.89 -13.47
C ALA A 61 28.66 32.77 -14.25
N ARG A 62 29.04 33.22 -15.44
CA ARG A 62 28.12 33.85 -16.40
C ARG A 62 27.52 32.77 -17.30
N LEU A 63 26.44 32.19 -16.80
CA LEU A 63 25.71 31.10 -17.42
C LEU A 63 25.06 31.52 -18.74
N THR A 64 25.43 30.87 -19.85
CA THR A 64 24.81 31.09 -21.17
C THR A 64 24.10 29.81 -21.69
N PRO A 65 22.85 29.91 -22.16
CA PRO A 65 22.12 28.76 -22.68
C PRO A 65 22.71 28.26 -24.03
N PRO A 66 22.45 27.00 -24.41
CA PRO A 66 21.67 26.00 -23.67
C PRO A 66 22.49 25.22 -22.64
N ALA A 67 21.81 24.61 -21.66
CA ALA A 67 22.38 23.51 -20.88
C ALA A 67 22.31 22.23 -21.70
N ARG A 68 23.40 21.46 -21.75
CA ARG A 68 23.50 20.18 -22.49
C ARG A 68 23.97 19.08 -21.58
N ILE A 69 23.48 17.85 -21.81
CA ILE A 69 23.95 16.66 -21.11
C ILE A 69 25.34 16.30 -21.64
N VAL A 70 26.29 16.14 -20.73
CA VAL A 70 27.66 15.66 -21.01
C VAL A 70 27.78 14.17 -20.73
N SER A 71 27.20 13.71 -19.61
CA SER A 71 27.17 12.29 -19.27
C SER A 71 25.95 11.95 -18.41
N ILE A 72 25.47 10.72 -18.53
CA ILE A 72 24.29 10.20 -17.84
C ILE A 72 24.56 8.78 -17.35
N ASP A 73 24.27 8.52 -16.07
CA ASP A 73 24.32 7.18 -15.46
C ASP A 73 22.97 6.45 -15.68
N PRO A 74 22.95 5.11 -15.77
CA PRO A 74 21.71 4.33 -15.96
C PRO A 74 20.65 4.48 -14.86
N ARG A 75 20.96 5.13 -13.73
CA ARG A 75 19.97 5.51 -12.71
C ARG A 75 19.16 6.75 -13.09
N ILE A 76 19.56 7.50 -14.11
CA ILE A 76 18.85 8.68 -14.61
C ILE A 76 18.16 8.29 -15.93
N GLY A 77 16.95 8.83 -16.17
CA GLY A 77 16.12 8.46 -17.32
C GLY A 77 15.13 7.33 -17.03
N PHE A 78 14.62 7.22 -15.79
CA PHE A 78 13.80 6.11 -15.34
C PHE A 78 12.40 6.08 -15.99
N GLU A 79 11.55 7.08 -15.74
CA GLU A 79 10.25 7.22 -16.43
C GLU A 79 10.31 8.28 -17.53
N GLN A 80 11.24 9.25 -17.39
CA GLN A 80 11.41 10.36 -18.31
C GLN A 80 12.90 10.66 -18.48
N GLN A 81 13.34 10.86 -19.73
CA GLN A 81 14.70 11.30 -20.01
C GLN A 81 14.94 12.70 -19.42
N PRO A 82 16.12 12.96 -18.82
CA PRO A 82 16.40 14.26 -18.20
C PRO A 82 16.36 15.37 -19.25
N LEU A 83 15.69 16.47 -18.92
CA LEU A 83 15.59 17.66 -19.76
C LEU A 83 16.32 18.82 -19.06
N PRO A 84 17.56 19.15 -19.45
CA PRO A 84 18.28 20.26 -18.85
C PRO A 84 17.57 21.58 -19.07
N GLN A 85 17.43 22.37 -18.01
CA GLN A 85 16.84 23.70 -18.05
C GLN A 85 17.86 24.69 -17.50
N MET A 86 18.16 25.74 -18.27
CA MET A 86 19.20 26.70 -17.89
C MET A 86 18.84 27.47 -16.61
N GLU A 87 17.55 27.74 -16.40
CA GLU A 87 17.01 28.37 -15.19
C GLU A 87 17.30 27.58 -13.89
N ASN A 88 17.50 26.27 -14.01
CA ASN A 88 17.80 25.37 -12.90
C ASN A 88 19.27 24.92 -12.89
N PHE A 89 20.12 25.49 -13.74
CA PHE A 89 21.53 25.13 -13.82
C PHE A 89 22.31 25.70 -12.64
N LEU A 90 22.74 24.82 -11.73
CA LEU A 90 23.64 25.15 -10.63
C LEU A 90 25.06 24.68 -10.97
N PRO A 91 26.08 25.55 -11.16
CA PRO A 91 27.44 25.18 -11.55
C PRO A 91 28.20 24.52 -10.38
N MET A 92 27.71 23.35 -9.99
CA MET A 92 28.18 22.52 -8.90
C MET A 92 29.12 21.46 -9.44
N LYS A 93 30.37 21.42 -8.99
CA LYS A 93 31.32 20.38 -9.36
C LYS A 93 31.53 19.41 -8.20
N LEU A 94 31.50 18.13 -8.52
CA LEU A 94 31.79 17.06 -7.58
C LEU A 94 33.31 16.86 -7.47
N LYS A 95 33.85 16.91 -6.23
CA LYS A 95 35.26 16.61 -5.98
C LYS A 95 35.51 15.12 -5.81
N GLU A 96 34.62 14.43 -5.09
CA GLU A 96 34.74 13.00 -4.80
C GLU A 96 33.37 12.32 -4.86
N GLY A 97 33.31 11.16 -5.52
CA GLY A 97 32.10 10.38 -5.68
C GLY A 97 31.82 10.02 -7.14
N THR A 98 30.58 9.62 -7.40
CA THR A 98 30.10 9.27 -8.74
C THR A 98 29.08 10.30 -9.20
N SER A 99 29.39 11.01 -10.28
CA SER A 99 28.42 11.87 -10.96
C SER A 99 27.42 11.00 -11.72
N LEU A 100 26.13 11.17 -11.44
CA LEU A 100 25.04 10.47 -12.11
C LEU A 100 24.50 11.26 -13.31
N LEU A 101 24.61 12.58 -13.28
CA LEU A 101 24.23 13.46 -14.38
C LEU A 101 25.17 14.66 -14.42
N ARG A 102 25.88 14.80 -15.54
CA ARG A 102 26.74 15.96 -15.79
C ARG A 102 26.18 16.80 -16.92
N LEU A 103 26.12 18.11 -16.70
CA LEU A 103 25.66 19.11 -17.64
C LEU A 103 26.77 20.11 -17.96
N ALA A 104 26.71 20.72 -19.14
CA ALA A 104 27.53 21.85 -19.55
C ALA A 104 26.65 23.01 -20.06
N SER A 105 26.98 24.23 -19.69
CA SER A 105 26.45 25.44 -20.35
C SER A 105 27.16 25.70 -21.67
N ALA A 106 26.64 26.64 -22.47
CA ALA A 106 27.36 27.12 -23.66
C ALA A 106 28.66 27.86 -23.33
N SER A 107 28.77 28.44 -22.12
CA SER A 107 30.00 29.07 -21.59
C SER A 107 31.06 28.05 -21.13
N GLY A 108 30.73 26.75 -21.11
CA GLY A 108 31.64 25.69 -20.66
C GLY A 108 31.63 25.45 -19.14
N ASP A 109 30.75 26.10 -18.40
CA ASP A 109 30.52 25.79 -16.98
C ASP A 109 29.91 24.39 -16.85
N ILE A 110 30.37 23.63 -15.85
CA ILE A 110 29.94 22.25 -15.61
C ILE A 110 29.09 22.18 -14.35
N SER A 111 28.06 21.34 -14.40
CA SER A 111 27.21 20.98 -13.27
C SER A 111 27.11 19.46 -13.16
N ASP A 112 27.58 18.89 -12.05
CA ASP A 112 27.20 17.55 -11.60
C ASP A 112 25.83 17.66 -10.92
N ALA A 113 24.76 17.61 -11.71
CA ALA A 113 23.39 17.88 -11.28
C ALA A 113 22.77 16.74 -10.43
N ALA A 114 23.37 15.55 -10.48
CA ALA A 114 23.03 14.45 -9.59
C ALA A 114 24.31 13.65 -9.28
N ALA A 115 24.50 13.22 -8.04
CA ALA A 115 25.68 12.46 -7.64
C ALA A 115 25.45 11.58 -6.40
N ILE A 116 26.28 10.55 -6.28
CA ILE A 116 26.51 9.79 -5.06
C ILE A 116 27.87 10.20 -4.50
N THR A 117 27.91 10.56 -3.23
CA THR A 117 29.07 11.12 -2.53
C THR A 117 29.46 10.25 -1.32
N PRO A 118 30.63 10.44 -0.71
CA PRO A 118 31.00 9.74 0.53
C PRO A 118 30.02 9.94 1.70
N TRP A 119 29.24 11.02 1.71
CA TRP A 119 28.25 11.32 2.76
C TRP A 119 26.81 10.98 2.39
N GLY A 120 26.55 10.52 1.17
CA GLY A 120 25.19 10.20 0.71
C GLY A 120 25.00 10.47 -0.77
N GLY A 121 24.06 11.35 -1.11
CA GLY A 121 23.85 11.75 -2.49
C GLY A 121 22.92 12.93 -2.64
N TYR A 122 22.82 13.44 -3.86
CA TYR A 122 21.85 14.48 -4.19
C TYR A 122 21.38 14.35 -5.63
N VAL A 123 20.16 14.82 -5.89
CA VAL A 123 19.59 14.99 -7.22
C VAL A 123 18.92 16.35 -7.26
N LEU A 124 19.41 17.26 -8.10
CA LEU A 124 18.85 18.60 -8.25
C LEU A 124 17.63 18.59 -9.17
N TYR A 125 16.72 19.53 -8.97
CA TYR A 125 15.58 19.75 -9.85
C TYR A 125 16.08 20.17 -11.26
N PRO A 126 15.48 19.68 -12.35
CA PRO A 126 14.28 18.84 -12.43
C PRO A 126 14.55 17.33 -12.51
N PHE A 127 15.72 16.85 -12.05
CA PHE A 127 16.17 15.47 -12.32
C PHE A 127 15.77 14.45 -11.25
N GLY A 128 15.11 14.87 -10.18
CA GLY A 128 14.48 14.00 -9.19
C GLY A 128 13.12 13.54 -9.68
N VAL A 129 12.12 14.39 -9.40
CA VAL A 129 10.77 14.31 -9.99
C VAL A 129 10.54 15.57 -10.80
N THR A 130 10.04 15.42 -12.02
CA THR A 130 9.70 16.55 -12.89
C THR A 130 8.20 16.60 -13.18
N ARG A 131 7.69 17.81 -13.39
CA ARG A 131 6.32 18.04 -13.81
C ARG A 131 6.25 18.15 -15.34
N LEU A 132 5.42 17.32 -15.94
CA LEU A 132 5.03 17.36 -17.34
C LEU A 132 3.73 18.18 -17.52
N PHE A 133 3.27 18.29 -18.76
CA PHE A 133 1.95 18.87 -19.06
C PHE A 133 0.81 18.11 -18.34
N ASN A 134 -0.33 18.78 -18.13
CA ASN A 134 -1.51 18.23 -17.44
C ASN A 134 -1.25 17.72 -16.01
N ASP A 135 -0.34 18.37 -15.28
CA ASP A 135 -0.03 18.09 -13.87
C ASP A 135 0.40 16.64 -13.60
N GLN A 136 1.03 16.01 -14.60
CA GLN A 136 1.67 14.72 -14.42
C GLN A 136 3.06 14.93 -13.83
N ASN A 137 3.37 14.22 -12.74
CA ASN A 137 4.72 14.19 -12.16
C ASN A 137 5.36 12.84 -12.48
N VAL A 138 6.63 12.83 -12.88
CA VAL A 138 7.36 11.61 -13.26
C VAL A 138 8.74 11.59 -12.66
N TRP A 139 9.21 10.40 -12.31
CA TRP A 139 10.57 10.16 -11.82
C TRP A 139 11.57 10.21 -12.97
N VAL A 140 12.53 11.12 -12.87
CA VAL A 140 13.68 11.15 -13.78
C VAL A 140 14.79 10.25 -13.24
N VAL A 141 15.06 10.31 -11.93
CA VAL A 141 15.94 9.34 -11.24
C VAL A 141 15.18 8.06 -10.90
N ASN A 142 15.81 6.90 -11.04
CA ASN A 142 15.29 5.62 -10.56
C ASN A 142 15.32 5.58 -9.03
N PRO A 143 14.17 5.71 -8.34
CA PRO A 143 14.17 5.83 -6.89
C PRO A 143 14.69 4.58 -6.20
N PHE A 144 14.42 3.38 -6.75
CA PHE A 144 14.81 2.12 -6.13
C PHE A 144 16.33 1.95 -6.06
N ARG A 145 17.04 2.30 -7.15
CA ARG A 145 18.51 2.21 -7.20
C ARG A 145 19.18 3.37 -6.48
N PHE A 146 18.70 4.59 -6.71
CA PHE A 146 19.32 5.79 -6.14
C PHE A 146 19.28 5.77 -4.61
N PHE A 147 18.13 5.51 -3.99
CA PHE A 147 18.05 5.49 -2.53
C PHE A 147 18.85 4.35 -1.90
N LYS A 148 18.86 3.16 -2.53
CA LYS A 148 19.69 2.03 -2.05
C LYS A 148 21.17 2.43 -2.01
N ASP A 149 21.68 2.98 -3.10
CA ASP A 149 23.10 3.29 -3.23
C ASP A 149 23.50 4.53 -2.41
N ALA A 150 22.73 5.62 -2.50
CA ALA A 150 23.03 6.86 -1.80
C ALA A 150 22.90 6.74 -0.28
N LEU A 151 21.93 5.96 0.22
CA LEU A 151 21.78 5.69 1.66
C LEU A 151 22.57 4.46 2.13
N ARG A 152 23.29 3.77 1.24
CA ARG A 152 24.09 2.57 1.54
C ARG A 152 23.26 1.47 2.20
N LEU A 153 22.03 1.26 1.72
CA LEU A 153 21.13 0.28 2.30
C LEU A 153 21.63 -1.15 1.97
N PRO A 154 21.80 -2.02 2.97
CA PRO A 154 22.20 -3.40 2.71
C PRO A 154 21.05 -4.17 2.07
N ASP A 155 21.38 -5.27 1.39
CA ASP A 155 20.38 -6.28 1.09
C ASP A 155 19.97 -6.98 2.38
N MET A 156 18.68 -6.89 2.71
CA MET A 156 18.07 -7.44 3.91
C MET A 156 16.64 -7.88 3.62
N PRO A 157 16.05 -8.78 4.43
CA PRO A 157 14.63 -9.06 4.37
C PRO A 157 13.83 -7.78 4.64
N VAL A 158 12.92 -7.43 3.72
CA VAL A 158 12.04 -6.27 3.82
C VAL A 158 10.61 -6.77 4.02
N PRO A 159 9.88 -6.33 5.07
CA PRO A 159 8.49 -6.74 5.27
C PRO A 159 7.62 -6.34 4.06
N ASP A 160 6.72 -7.23 3.64
CA ASP A 160 5.85 -7.05 2.50
C ASP A 160 4.37 -7.07 2.90
N THR A 161 3.61 -6.05 2.48
CA THR A 161 2.17 -5.91 2.78
C THR A 161 1.28 -6.27 1.59
N THR A 162 1.87 -6.75 0.50
CA THR A 162 1.18 -7.01 -0.78
C THR A 162 0.93 -8.51 -1.00
N THR A 163 1.66 -9.35 -0.27
CA THR A 163 1.78 -10.78 -0.47
C THR A 163 1.74 -11.49 0.88
N GLU A 164 1.17 -12.69 0.94
CA GLU A 164 1.39 -13.64 2.03
C GLU A 164 1.41 -15.06 1.46
N ASN A 165 2.33 -15.87 1.97
CA ASN A 165 2.59 -17.23 1.47
C ASN A 165 2.79 -17.23 -0.04
N GLY A 166 3.52 -16.23 -0.56
CA GLY A 166 3.88 -16.14 -1.97
C GLY A 166 2.76 -15.71 -2.92
N VAL A 167 1.54 -15.56 -2.42
CA VAL A 167 0.36 -15.17 -3.22
C VAL A 167 -0.01 -13.72 -2.96
N ARG A 168 -0.30 -12.96 -4.03
CA ARG A 168 -0.77 -11.57 -3.93
C ARG A 168 -2.09 -11.52 -3.18
N LEU A 169 -2.22 -10.56 -2.26
CA LEU A 169 -3.43 -10.38 -1.46
C LEU A 169 -4.55 -9.74 -2.30
N LEU A 170 -5.78 -10.17 -2.05
CA LEU A 170 -7.03 -9.55 -2.50
C LEU A 170 -7.83 -9.09 -1.29
N LEU A 171 -8.32 -7.85 -1.35
CA LEU A 171 -9.25 -7.30 -0.39
C LEU A 171 -10.32 -6.49 -1.11
N SER A 172 -11.49 -6.34 -0.48
CA SER A 172 -12.59 -5.55 -1.03
C SER A 172 -13.19 -4.70 0.09
N HIS A 173 -13.49 -3.44 -0.20
CA HIS A 173 -14.24 -2.61 0.72
C HIS A 173 -15.18 -1.65 0.02
N VAL A 174 -16.28 -1.35 0.70
CA VAL A 174 -17.41 -0.59 0.17
C VAL A 174 -17.74 0.55 1.12
N ASP A 175 -17.61 1.77 0.62
CA ASP A 175 -18.03 2.98 1.32
C ASP A 175 -19.55 3.15 1.23
N GLY A 176 -20.14 3.68 2.30
CA GLY A 176 -21.60 3.77 2.49
C GLY A 176 -22.34 4.75 1.56
N ASP A 177 -21.65 5.43 0.65
CA ASP A 177 -22.23 6.48 -0.20
C ASP A 177 -23.30 5.94 -1.16
N GLY A 178 -24.40 6.69 -1.24
CA GLY A 178 -25.55 6.39 -2.09
C GLY A 178 -26.33 5.16 -1.65
N PHE A 179 -26.33 4.86 -0.35
CA PHE A 179 -27.10 3.77 0.25
C PHE A 179 -28.60 3.87 -0.09
N GLU A 180 -29.12 5.09 -0.14
CA GLU A 180 -30.50 5.46 -0.47
C GLU A 180 -30.81 5.55 -1.97
N SER A 181 -29.80 5.36 -2.83
CA SER A 181 -29.95 5.43 -4.28
C SER A 181 -30.82 4.30 -4.81
N MET A 182 -31.55 4.57 -5.90
CA MET A 182 -32.34 3.57 -6.61
C MET A 182 -31.62 3.13 -7.87
N ALA A 183 -31.78 1.87 -8.23
CA ALA A 183 -31.25 1.35 -9.48
C ALA A 183 -32.05 1.83 -10.69
N GLU A 184 -31.34 2.35 -11.69
CA GLU A 184 -31.90 2.97 -12.89
C GLU A 184 -32.07 1.96 -14.02
N TRP A 185 -32.77 0.87 -13.74
CA TRP A 185 -33.22 -0.10 -14.73
C TRP A 185 -34.65 -0.57 -14.42
N PRO A 186 -35.39 -1.11 -15.40
CA PRO A 186 -36.74 -1.60 -15.16
C PRO A 186 -36.79 -2.63 -14.03
N GLY A 187 -37.60 -2.36 -13.01
CA GLY A 187 -37.71 -3.20 -11.81
C GLY A 187 -36.52 -3.10 -10.84
N GLY A 188 -35.63 -2.13 -11.01
CA GLY A 188 -34.51 -1.87 -10.11
C GLY A 188 -34.96 -1.47 -8.71
N GLY A 189 -34.35 -2.09 -7.69
CA GLY A 189 -34.59 -1.79 -6.29
C GLY A 189 -33.65 -0.73 -5.71
N LEU A 190 -33.57 -0.71 -4.38
CA LEU A 190 -32.54 0.04 -3.65
C LEU A 190 -31.15 -0.46 -4.07
N ALA A 191 -30.22 0.45 -4.32
CA ALA A 191 -28.86 0.11 -4.75
C ALA A 191 -28.15 -0.82 -3.74
N ALA A 192 -28.40 -0.64 -2.44
CA ALA A 192 -27.90 -1.54 -1.40
C ALA A 192 -28.32 -3.00 -1.60
N ASP A 193 -29.57 -3.27 -1.99
CA ASP A 193 -30.05 -4.64 -2.24
C ASP A 193 -29.55 -5.20 -3.56
N GLU A 194 -29.44 -4.34 -4.59
CA GLU A 194 -28.87 -4.74 -5.87
C GLU A 194 -27.39 -5.11 -5.72
N LEU A 195 -26.64 -4.32 -4.94
CA LEU A 195 -25.26 -4.63 -4.59
C LEU A 195 -25.17 -5.94 -3.79
N ARG A 196 -26.01 -6.09 -2.76
CA ARG A 196 -26.05 -7.31 -1.95
C ARG A 196 -26.22 -8.55 -2.82
N ARG A 197 -27.27 -8.60 -3.64
CA ARG A 197 -27.56 -9.78 -4.47
C ARG A 197 -26.55 -10.02 -5.58
N ARG A 198 -26.17 -8.96 -6.30
CA ARG A 198 -25.42 -9.11 -7.56
C ARG A 198 -23.92 -9.16 -7.36
N ILE A 199 -23.43 -8.63 -6.24
CA ILE A 199 -22.00 -8.60 -5.92
C ILE A 199 -21.73 -9.43 -4.66
N LEU A 200 -22.27 -9.04 -3.50
CA LEU A 200 -21.86 -9.65 -2.23
C LEU A 200 -22.24 -11.14 -2.14
N GLU A 201 -23.47 -11.50 -2.53
CA GLU A 201 -23.95 -12.89 -2.51
C GLU A 201 -23.42 -13.73 -3.68
N LYS A 202 -23.07 -13.08 -4.79
CA LYS A 202 -22.51 -13.73 -5.99
C LYS A 202 -21.06 -14.15 -5.77
N TYR A 203 -20.20 -13.24 -5.29
CA TYR A 203 -18.75 -13.46 -5.22
C TYR A 203 -18.27 -14.01 -3.87
N ARG A 204 -18.95 -13.67 -2.77
CA ARG A 204 -18.68 -14.19 -1.42
C ARG A 204 -17.22 -14.10 -0.94
N ILE A 205 -16.47 -13.13 -1.44
CA ILE A 205 -15.13 -12.82 -0.94
C ILE A 205 -15.23 -12.03 0.37
N PRO A 206 -14.24 -12.12 1.28
CA PRO A 206 -14.10 -11.19 2.39
C PRO A 206 -14.21 -9.74 1.92
N VAL A 207 -15.17 -9.01 2.50
CA VAL A 207 -15.46 -7.63 2.11
C VAL A 207 -15.85 -6.82 3.32
N THR A 208 -15.36 -5.58 3.43
CA THR A 208 -15.78 -4.68 4.49
C THR A 208 -16.76 -3.64 3.95
N VAL A 209 -17.96 -3.56 4.52
CA VAL A 209 -19.00 -2.61 4.08
C VAL A 209 -19.27 -1.61 5.20
N SER A 210 -19.35 -0.33 4.86
CA SER A 210 -19.76 0.71 5.80
C SER A 210 -21.14 1.28 5.50
N VAL A 211 -21.66 2.06 6.45
CA VAL A 211 -22.84 2.90 6.28
C VAL A 211 -22.56 4.29 6.83
N ILE A 212 -23.20 5.29 6.21
CA ILE A 212 -23.28 6.65 6.75
C ILE A 212 -24.50 6.68 7.67
N THR A 213 -24.31 6.81 8.98
CA THR A 213 -25.43 6.63 9.92
C THR A 213 -26.48 7.73 9.78
N GLY A 214 -26.09 8.96 9.40
CA GLY A 214 -27.03 10.04 9.08
C GLY A 214 -27.84 9.84 7.80
N VAL A 215 -27.53 8.84 6.97
CA VAL A 215 -28.38 8.44 5.84
C VAL A 215 -29.39 7.37 6.27
N VAL A 216 -28.93 6.36 7.01
CA VAL A 216 -29.75 5.18 7.33
C VAL A 216 -30.61 5.34 8.58
N ALA A 217 -30.19 6.18 9.54
CA ALA A 217 -30.82 6.27 10.84
C ALA A 217 -32.07 7.16 10.89
N PRO A 218 -33.02 6.90 11.80
CA PRO A 218 -34.23 7.72 11.97
C PRO A 218 -33.96 9.17 12.37
N ASN A 219 -32.82 9.45 13.01
CA ASN A 219 -32.37 10.79 13.36
C ASN A 219 -31.50 11.47 12.26
N GLY A 220 -31.48 10.89 11.06
CA GLY A 220 -30.73 11.36 9.91
C GLY A 220 -31.54 12.17 8.91
N LEU A 221 -31.08 12.18 7.65
CA LEU A 221 -31.68 12.90 6.52
C LEU A 221 -33.04 12.34 6.08
N TYR A 222 -33.26 11.03 6.23
CA TYR A 222 -34.42 10.35 5.68
C TYR A 222 -35.21 9.54 6.72
N PRO A 223 -35.79 10.16 7.77
CA PRO A 223 -36.51 9.43 8.83
C PRO A 223 -37.60 8.48 8.30
N GLY A 224 -38.35 8.92 7.28
CA GLY A 224 -39.41 8.11 6.66
C GLY A 224 -38.90 6.90 5.85
N LYS A 225 -37.64 6.91 5.42
CA LYS A 225 -37.00 5.77 4.73
C LYS A 225 -36.20 4.88 5.68
N ALA A 226 -35.88 5.36 6.88
CA ALA A 226 -35.00 4.67 7.83
C ALA A 226 -35.37 3.19 8.06
N PRO A 227 -36.65 2.79 8.28
CA PRO A 227 -36.97 1.37 8.45
C PRO A 227 -36.50 0.48 7.28
N ARG A 228 -36.59 0.98 6.05
CA ARG A 228 -36.17 0.24 4.86
C ARG A 228 -34.64 0.23 4.67
N LEU A 229 -33.98 1.32 5.01
CA LEU A 229 -32.52 1.45 4.90
C LEU A 229 -31.82 0.64 6.00
N GLU A 230 -32.31 0.70 7.24
CA GLU A 230 -31.83 -0.15 8.33
C GLU A 230 -32.00 -1.63 7.99
N GLN A 231 -33.14 -2.04 7.43
CA GLN A 231 -33.33 -3.43 7.03
C GLN A 231 -32.31 -3.86 5.97
N ALA A 232 -32.05 -3.05 4.95
CA ALA A 232 -31.02 -3.36 3.95
C ALA A 232 -29.62 -3.46 4.57
N ALA A 233 -29.29 -2.58 5.53
CA ALA A 233 -28.02 -2.63 6.24
C ALA A 233 -27.90 -3.91 7.09
N ARG A 234 -28.95 -4.29 7.82
CA ARG A 234 -29.01 -5.55 8.58
C ARG A 234 -28.85 -6.76 7.66
N ASP A 235 -29.50 -6.77 6.50
CA ASP A 235 -29.41 -7.86 5.53
C ASP A 235 -27.95 -8.01 5.02
N ILE A 236 -27.29 -6.91 4.67
CA ILE A 236 -25.88 -6.90 4.27
C ILE A 236 -24.98 -7.36 5.42
N PHE A 237 -25.17 -6.82 6.62
CA PHE A 237 -24.35 -7.17 7.78
C PHE A 237 -24.65 -8.57 8.34
N SER A 238 -25.73 -9.22 7.93
CA SER A 238 -25.99 -10.63 8.27
C SER A 238 -25.10 -11.60 7.47
N LEU A 239 -24.53 -11.17 6.34
CA LEU A 239 -23.69 -12.02 5.50
C LEU A 239 -22.38 -12.41 6.23
N PRO A 240 -22.01 -13.71 6.24
CA PRO A 240 -20.82 -14.20 6.97
C PRO A 240 -19.47 -13.68 6.47
N TRP A 241 -19.37 -13.35 5.17
CA TRP A 241 -18.16 -12.82 4.53
C TRP A 241 -18.10 -11.28 4.53
N VAL A 242 -19.08 -10.60 5.14
CA VAL A 242 -19.09 -9.15 5.29
C VAL A 242 -18.51 -8.77 6.65
N GLU A 243 -17.56 -7.85 6.70
CA GLU A 243 -17.13 -7.14 7.89
C GLU A 243 -17.82 -5.77 7.95
N ALA A 244 -18.21 -5.31 9.13
CA ALA A 244 -18.89 -4.03 9.28
C ALA A 244 -17.92 -2.88 9.56
N ALA A 245 -18.19 -1.73 8.94
CA ALA A 245 -17.46 -0.48 9.11
C ALA A 245 -18.40 0.70 9.37
N SER A 246 -17.88 1.78 9.94
CA SER A 246 -18.56 3.09 9.97
C SER A 246 -18.01 3.99 8.87
N HIS A 247 -18.90 4.74 8.21
CA HIS A 247 -18.56 5.83 7.29
C HIS A 247 -19.03 7.18 7.85
N SER A 248 -18.82 7.36 9.15
CA SER A 248 -19.24 8.53 9.93
C SER A 248 -20.76 8.70 10.07
N PHE A 249 -21.18 9.76 10.75
CA PHE A 249 -22.59 10.15 10.88
C PHE A 249 -23.01 11.08 9.74
N SER A 250 -22.31 12.19 9.54
CA SER A 250 -22.76 13.25 8.63
C SER A 250 -21.99 13.31 7.31
N HIS A 251 -21.05 12.38 7.09
CA HIS A 251 -20.16 12.37 5.93
C HIS A 251 -19.42 13.71 5.75
N PRO A 252 -18.55 14.08 6.72
CA PRO A 252 -17.79 15.31 6.62
C PRO A 252 -16.84 15.27 5.43
N PHE A 253 -16.85 16.31 4.60
CA PHE A 253 -15.88 16.46 3.52
C PHE A 253 -14.50 16.86 4.08
N ARG A 254 -14.49 17.79 5.04
CA ARG A 254 -13.28 18.27 5.75
C ARG A 254 -13.35 17.81 7.20
N TRP A 255 -12.24 17.29 7.71
CA TRP A 255 -12.13 16.77 9.08
C TRP A 255 -11.44 17.73 10.05
N LYS A 256 -11.14 18.95 9.60
CA LYS A 256 -10.55 20.02 10.40
C LYS A 256 -11.25 21.34 10.11
N PRO A 257 -11.57 22.16 11.12
CA PRO A 257 -12.16 23.48 10.92
C PRO A 257 -11.27 24.43 10.09
N GLU A 258 -9.94 24.28 10.15
CA GLU A 258 -8.96 25.19 9.52
C GLU A 258 -8.55 24.76 8.11
N GLN A 259 -9.15 23.70 7.55
CA GLN A 259 -8.85 23.28 6.18
C GLN A 259 -9.35 24.31 5.17
N VAL A 260 -8.39 24.93 4.47
CA VAL A 260 -8.63 25.96 3.45
C VAL A 260 -9.51 25.41 2.33
N ASP A 261 -10.47 26.22 1.91
CA ASP A 261 -11.28 25.97 0.72
C ASP A 261 -10.45 26.08 -0.54
N ASN A 262 -10.33 25.00 -1.29
CA ASN A 262 -9.60 24.98 -2.55
C ASN A 262 -10.50 25.30 -3.76
N GLY A 263 -11.80 25.54 -3.55
CA GLY A 263 -12.75 25.98 -4.56
C GLY A 263 -13.41 24.88 -5.38
N MET A 264 -13.25 23.60 -5.05
CA MET A 264 -14.07 22.54 -5.67
C MET A 264 -15.51 22.58 -5.14
N VAL A 265 -16.52 22.43 -6.01
CA VAL A 265 -17.96 22.50 -5.64
C VAL A 265 -18.34 21.49 -4.55
N ALA A 266 -17.68 20.33 -4.52
CA ALA A 266 -17.81 19.32 -3.47
C ALA A 266 -17.40 19.81 -2.07
N GLU A 267 -16.63 20.89 -1.96
CA GLU A 267 -16.22 21.46 -0.68
C GLU A 267 -17.21 22.48 -0.09
N SER A 268 -18.26 22.85 -0.86
CA SER A 268 -19.23 23.85 -0.42
C SER A 268 -20.10 23.39 0.76
N TRP A 269 -20.19 22.08 1.01
CA TRP A 269 -20.85 21.51 2.18
C TRP A 269 -19.82 20.78 3.04
N HIS A 270 -19.56 21.30 4.25
CA HIS A 270 -18.66 20.68 5.22
C HIS A 270 -19.14 19.29 5.63
N THR A 271 -20.45 19.11 5.77
CA THR A 271 -21.17 17.87 6.11
C THR A 271 -22.49 17.83 5.35
N MET A 272 -23.15 16.67 5.33
CA MET A 272 -24.57 16.61 5.01
C MET A 272 -25.40 17.52 5.94
N LYS A 273 -26.47 18.12 5.41
CA LYS A 273 -27.37 19.02 6.16
C LYS A 273 -28.37 18.25 7.03
N ILE A 274 -27.88 17.60 8.08
CA ILE A 274 -28.74 16.88 9.03
C ILE A 274 -29.43 17.89 9.96
N PRO A 275 -30.77 17.86 10.11
CA PRO A 275 -31.49 18.80 10.96
C PRO A 275 -30.98 18.79 12.41
N GLY A 276 -30.64 19.97 12.93
CA GLY A 276 -30.20 20.14 14.33
C GLY A 276 -28.77 19.65 14.63
N TYR A 277 -28.02 19.21 13.62
CA TYR A 277 -26.65 18.73 13.80
C TYR A 277 -25.61 19.79 13.44
N ASN A 278 -24.55 19.86 14.25
CA ASN A 278 -23.31 20.55 13.94
C ASN A 278 -22.17 19.55 14.07
N PHE A 279 -21.15 19.67 13.19
CA PHE A 279 -20.01 18.76 13.17
C PHE A 279 -19.38 18.56 14.55
N ASN A 280 -19.31 17.31 14.99
CA ASN A 280 -18.72 16.90 16.26
C ASN A 280 -18.08 15.51 16.14
N LEU A 281 -16.79 15.39 16.48
CA LEU A 281 -16.04 14.14 16.32
C LEU A 281 -16.63 12.95 17.07
N GLU A 282 -17.22 13.18 18.25
CA GLU A 282 -17.85 12.11 19.02
C GLU A 282 -19.05 11.52 18.27
N ALA A 283 -19.92 12.36 17.70
CA ALA A 283 -21.05 11.90 16.89
C ALA A 283 -20.56 11.18 15.63
N GLU A 284 -19.54 11.72 14.96
CA GLU A 284 -18.98 11.13 13.76
C GLU A 284 -18.34 9.76 14.00
N ILE A 285 -17.62 9.57 15.11
CA ILE A 285 -16.79 8.39 15.33
C ILE A 285 -17.48 7.40 16.28
N SER A 286 -17.60 7.74 17.57
CA SER A 286 -18.15 6.83 18.57
C SER A 286 -19.66 6.68 18.45
N GLY A 287 -20.38 7.77 18.17
CA GLY A 287 -21.84 7.76 18.01
C GLY A 287 -22.28 6.92 16.80
N SER A 288 -21.61 7.08 15.65
CA SER A 288 -21.89 6.25 14.47
C SER A 288 -21.56 4.78 14.72
N LEU A 289 -20.43 4.49 15.37
CA LEU A 289 -20.04 3.15 15.80
C LEU A 289 -21.10 2.48 16.69
N GLU A 290 -21.53 3.17 17.75
CA GLU A 290 -22.51 2.67 18.70
C GLU A 290 -23.86 2.40 18.03
N TYR A 291 -24.31 3.32 17.18
CA TYR A 291 -25.54 3.15 16.44
C TYR A 291 -25.50 1.88 15.57
N ILE A 292 -24.42 1.66 14.82
CA ILE A 292 -24.29 0.45 13.97
C ILE A 292 -24.27 -0.81 14.84
N ASN A 293 -23.47 -0.84 15.91
CA ASN A 293 -23.38 -2.01 16.80
C ASN A 293 -24.72 -2.37 17.45
N ASN A 294 -25.47 -1.36 17.91
CA ASN A 294 -26.70 -1.58 18.66
C ASN A 294 -27.91 -1.84 17.76
N ASN A 295 -27.91 -1.29 16.55
CA ASN A 295 -29.09 -1.30 15.69
C ASN A 295 -28.90 -2.10 14.42
N LEU A 296 -27.71 -2.25 13.83
CA LEU A 296 -27.59 -2.81 12.48
C LEU A 296 -26.93 -4.19 12.44
N LEU A 297 -26.19 -4.56 13.49
CA LEU A 297 -25.43 -5.81 13.51
C LEU A 297 -26.18 -6.97 14.18
N PRO A 298 -26.02 -8.21 13.69
CA PRO A 298 -26.47 -9.38 14.43
C PRO A 298 -25.64 -9.58 15.70
N ALA A 299 -26.19 -10.32 16.67
CA ALA A 299 -25.51 -10.64 17.91
C ALA A 299 -24.13 -11.30 17.65
N GLY A 300 -23.13 -10.88 18.41
CA GLY A 300 -21.76 -11.39 18.29
C GLY A 300 -20.91 -10.70 17.20
N LYS A 301 -21.49 -9.87 16.33
CA LYS A 301 -20.77 -9.06 15.36
C LYS A 301 -20.58 -7.63 15.88
N LYS A 302 -19.42 -7.04 15.59
CA LYS A 302 -19.10 -5.65 15.91
C LYS A 302 -18.45 -4.98 14.71
N VAL A 303 -18.61 -3.66 14.62
CA VAL A 303 -17.85 -2.82 13.69
C VAL A 303 -16.36 -2.94 14.02
N LYS A 304 -15.53 -3.03 12.99
CA LYS A 304 -14.07 -3.14 13.12
C LYS A 304 -13.31 -1.97 12.49
N LEU A 305 -13.87 -1.37 11.45
CA LEU A 305 -13.20 -0.31 10.68
C LEU A 305 -13.97 1.00 10.71
N PHE A 306 -13.21 2.09 10.61
CA PHE A 306 -13.68 3.40 10.22
C PHE A 306 -13.14 3.74 8.82
N GLN A 307 -14.03 4.03 7.88
CA GLN A 307 -13.69 4.44 6.53
C GLN A 307 -13.78 5.96 6.45
N TRP A 308 -12.64 6.64 6.19
CA TRP A 308 -12.62 8.11 6.12
C TRP A 308 -13.45 8.61 4.96
N THR A 309 -14.24 9.64 5.23
CA THR A 309 -15.12 10.33 4.27
C THR A 309 -14.41 11.51 3.63
N GLY A 310 -14.96 12.02 2.53
CA GLY A 310 -14.56 13.30 1.96
C GLY A 310 -13.14 13.30 1.41
N ASN A 311 -12.38 14.35 1.75
CA ASN A 311 -10.98 14.49 1.31
C ASN A 311 -10.02 13.49 1.99
N CYS A 312 -10.49 12.67 2.94
CA CYS A 312 -9.68 11.69 3.65
C CYS A 312 -8.44 12.30 4.33
N LEU A 313 -8.54 13.55 4.81
CA LEU A 313 -7.47 14.24 5.55
C LEU A 313 -7.85 14.46 7.03
N PRO A 314 -8.04 13.38 7.82
CA PRO A 314 -8.35 13.50 9.23
C PRO A 314 -7.26 14.21 10.03
N GLY A 315 -7.69 14.90 11.09
CA GLY A 315 -6.80 15.38 12.13
C GLY A 315 -6.26 14.26 13.00
N GLU A 316 -5.19 14.56 13.74
CA GLU A 316 -4.64 13.66 14.75
C GLU A 316 -5.72 13.20 15.73
N GLU A 317 -6.52 14.15 16.23
CA GLU A 317 -7.57 13.88 17.21
C GLU A 317 -8.62 12.89 16.69
N ALA A 318 -9.04 13.04 15.44
CA ALA A 318 -9.98 12.10 14.82
C ALA A 318 -9.39 10.68 14.76
N ILE A 319 -8.15 10.53 14.28
CA ILE A 319 -7.49 9.21 14.20
C ILE A 319 -7.32 8.61 15.60
N ARG A 320 -6.93 9.43 16.59
CA ARG A 320 -6.78 9.02 17.99
C ARG A 320 -8.09 8.48 18.54
N LEU A 321 -9.20 9.21 18.36
CA LEU A 321 -10.52 8.80 18.83
C LEU A 321 -10.98 7.50 18.15
N THR A 322 -10.71 7.32 16.86
CA THR A 322 -10.99 6.07 16.15
C THR A 322 -10.28 4.86 16.79
N TYR A 323 -8.98 4.97 17.06
CA TYR A 323 -8.25 3.89 17.72
C TYR A 323 -8.72 3.65 19.16
N GLN A 324 -9.04 4.71 19.91
CA GLN A 324 -9.56 4.57 21.27
C GLN A 324 -10.94 3.92 21.32
N ALA A 325 -11.75 4.10 20.27
CA ALA A 325 -13.01 3.39 20.08
C ALA A 325 -12.81 1.90 19.70
N GLY A 326 -11.57 1.42 19.62
CA GLY A 326 -11.25 0.04 19.25
C GLY A 326 -11.34 -0.23 17.75
N LEU A 327 -11.38 0.81 16.91
CA LEU A 327 -11.47 0.69 15.47
C LEU A 327 -10.10 0.82 14.80
N LEU A 328 -9.92 0.08 13.71
CA LEU A 328 -8.90 0.38 12.71
C LEU A 328 -9.45 1.41 11.72
N ASN A 329 -8.60 2.04 10.90
CA ASN A 329 -9.04 3.06 9.95
C ASN A 329 -8.40 2.90 8.56
N ILE A 330 -9.14 3.26 7.51
CA ILE A 330 -8.70 3.21 6.11
C ILE A 330 -9.36 4.33 5.29
N ASN A 331 -8.89 4.51 4.05
CA ASN A 331 -9.23 5.52 3.04
C ASN A 331 -8.24 6.68 2.98
N GLY A 332 -8.27 7.37 1.85
CA GLY A 332 -7.19 8.22 1.37
C GLY A 332 -6.10 7.42 0.66
N GLY A 333 -5.00 8.11 0.35
CA GLY A 333 -4.06 7.67 -0.69
C GLY A 333 -4.67 7.85 -2.07
N ASP A 334 -3.87 7.82 -3.13
CA ASP A 334 -4.32 8.09 -4.51
C ASP A 334 -3.60 7.20 -5.52
N THR A 335 -3.62 5.89 -5.29
CA THR A 335 -3.04 4.93 -6.24
C THR A 335 -3.93 4.84 -7.50
N MET A 336 -3.53 5.53 -8.56
CA MET A 336 -4.24 5.71 -9.84
C MET A 336 -3.31 5.60 -11.05
N ILE A 337 -2.24 4.80 -10.94
CA ILE A 337 -1.34 4.54 -12.06
C ILE A 337 -2.09 3.82 -13.18
N THR A 338 -2.08 4.40 -14.38
CA THR A 338 -2.80 3.90 -15.57
C THR A 338 -1.87 3.91 -16.77
N ASP A 339 -2.27 3.30 -17.89
CA ASP A 339 -1.45 3.32 -19.10
C ASP A 339 -1.29 4.74 -19.67
N SER A 340 -2.29 5.60 -19.48
CA SER A 340 -2.24 7.03 -19.83
C SER A 340 -1.43 7.89 -18.85
N ASN A 341 -1.07 7.35 -17.69
CA ASN A 341 -0.35 8.07 -16.62
C ASN A 341 0.51 7.07 -15.83
N ARG A 342 1.52 6.53 -16.52
CA ARG A 342 2.33 5.40 -16.06
C ARG A 342 3.52 5.87 -15.23
N SER A 343 3.24 6.45 -14.07
CA SER A 343 4.24 6.99 -13.16
C SER A 343 4.09 6.46 -11.75
N LEU A 344 5.20 6.12 -11.09
CA LEU A 344 5.23 5.74 -9.68
C LEU A 344 4.76 6.86 -8.75
N THR A 345 4.75 8.12 -9.20
CA THR A 345 4.14 9.23 -8.44
C THR A 345 2.62 9.06 -8.30
N ARG A 346 2.00 8.20 -9.12
CA ARG A 346 0.59 7.79 -9.03
C ARG A 346 0.38 6.52 -8.21
N VAL A 347 1.37 6.12 -7.41
CA VAL A 347 1.28 5.01 -6.46
C VAL A 347 1.50 5.55 -5.06
N ALA A 348 0.45 5.55 -4.24
CA ALA A 348 0.49 6.13 -2.91
C ALA A 348 1.30 5.26 -1.92
N PRO A 349 1.82 5.81 -0.81
CA PRO A 349 2.42 5.03 0.26
C PRO A 349 1.37 4.16 0.99
N LEU A 350 1.78 3.43 2.02
CA LEU A 350 0.87 2.62 2.85
C LEU A 350 -0.04 3.46 3.76
N GLY A 351 0.36 4.70 4.04
CA GLY A 351 -0.32 5.57 4.98
C GLY A 351 0.56 6.72 5.44
N ILE A 352 0.11 7.43 6.46
CA ILE A 352 0.83 8.54 7.07
C ILE A 352 0.74 8.50 8.60
N SER A 353 1.87 8.76 9.26
CA SER A 353 1.93 8.93 10.71
C SER A 353 1.54 10.36 11.09
N ARG A 354 0.66 10.49 12.09
CA ARG A 354 0.27 11.76 12.72
C ARG A 354 0.45 11.65 14.23
N ASN A 355 1.56 12.18 14.74
CA ASN A 355 1.86 12.24 16.18
C ASN A 355 1.68 10.90 16.93
N GLY A 356 2.19 9.81 16.35
CA GLY A 356 2.13 8.46 16.94
C GLY A 356 0.91 7.64 16.54
N TRP A 357 -0.09 8.25 15.91
CA TRP A 357 -1.21 7.56 15.27
C TRP A 357 -0.95 7.34 13.79
N PHE A 358 -1.58 6.34 13.19
CA PHE A 358 -1.37 6.01 11.79
C PHE A 358 -2.69 6.02 11.02
N GLN A 359 -2.73 6.76 9.91
CA GLN A 359 -3.79 6.65 8.93
C GLN A 359 -3.35 5.66 7.86
N VAL A 360 -4.07 4.55 7.70
CA VAL A 360 -3.80 3.60 6.62
C VAL A 360 -4.52 4.05 5.36
N PHE A 361 -3.83 4.02 4.22
CA PHE A 361 -4.41 4.35 2.93
C PHE A 361 -5.00 3.12 2.25
N ALA A 362 -6.04 3.34 1.44
CA ALA A 362 -6.53 2.31 0.53
C ALA A 362 -5.41 1.92 -0.45
N PRO A 363 -5.20 0.62 -0.73
CA PRO A 363 -4.18 0.20 -1.70
C PRO A 363 -4.40 0.77 -3.10
N ASN A 364 -5.66 0.79 -3.55
CA ASN A 364 -6.11 1.27 -4.85
C ASN A 364 -7.34 2.16 -4.65
N GLN A 365 -7.52 3.12 -5.55
CA GLN A 365 -8.63 4.07 -5.52
C GLN A 365 -9.98 3.47 -5.97
N ASN A 366 -11.07 4.09 -5.51
CA ASN A 366 -12.44 3.69 -5.81
C ASN A 366 -12.90 4.13 -7.22
N GLU A 367 -14.12 3.78 -7.61
CA GLU A 367 -14.74 4.13 -8.89
C GLU A 367 -14.96 5.62 -9.11
N ASN A 368 -15.08 6.42 -8.05
CA ASN A 368 -15.42 7.84 -8.14
C ASN A 368 -14.42 8.60 -9.02
N VAL A 369 -13.13 8.34 -8.85
CA VAL A 369 -12.05 8.99 -9.61
C VAL A 369 -11.94 8.50 -11.07
N TYR A 370 -12.57 7.37 -11.41
CA TYR A 370 -12.65 6.86 -12.77
C TYR A 370 -13.93 7.30 -13.51
N THR A 371 -14.86 7.96 -12.82
CA THR A 371 -16.20 8.33 -13.32
C THR A 371 -16.45 9.84 -13.26
N ASN A 372 -15.38 10.63 -13.29
CA ASN A 372 -15.43 12.09 -13.18
C ASN A 372 -16.25 12.55 -11.96
N LEU A 373 -15.93 12.00 -10.78
CA LEU A 373 -16.67 12.23 -9.54
C LEU A 373 -18.15 11.82 -9.63
N TRP A 374 -18.40 10.65 -10.22
CA TRP A 374 -19.74 10.08 -10.43
C TRP A 374 -20.68 10.94 -11.30
N THR A 375 -20.15 11.80 -12.16
CA THR A 375 -20.96 12.65 -13.05
C THR A 375 -21.15 12.07 -14.44
N ASP A 376 -20.20 11.27 -14.94
CA ASP A 376 -20.26 10.64 -16.24
C ASP A 376 -19.44 9.33 -16.26
N THR A 377 -19.17 8.79 -17.46
CA THR A 377 -18.27 7.64 -17.69
C THR A 377 -18.44 6.49 -16.69
N PHE A 378 -19.68 6.18 -16.30
CA PHE A 378 -20.01 5.19 -15.26
C PHE A 378 -19.41 3.79 -15.48
N TYR A 379 -18.86 3.51 -16.66
CA TYR A 379 -18.14 2.28 -16.96
C TYR A 379 -16.62 2.33 -16.68
N GLY A 380 -16.10 3.46 -16.21
CA GLY A 380 -14.68 3.80 -16.15
C GLY A 380 -13.89 2.98 -15.14
N TYR A 381 -14.55 2.43 -14.12
CA TYR A 381 -13.89 1.61 -13.09
C TYR A 381 -13.13 0.41 -13.64
N ARG A 382 -13.48 -0.10 -14.83
CA ARG A 382 -12.73 -1.17 -15.53
C ARG A 382 -11.24 -0.85 -15.68
N ARG A 383 -10.88 0.44 -15.73
CA ARG A 383 -9.48 0.89 -15.82
C ARG A 383 -8.66 0.61 -14.57
N VAL A 384 -9.28 0.26 -13.43
CA VAL A 384 -8.56 -0.21 -12.24
C VAL A 384 -7.70 -1.45 -12.53
N LEU A 385 -8.06 -2.25 -13.55
CA LEU A 385 -7.27 -3.39 -13.99
C LEU A 385 -5.89 -2.97 -14.55
N GLU A 386 -5.78 -1.76 -15.15
CA GLU A 386 -4.49 -1.18 -15.52
C GLU A 386 -3.63 -0.97 -14.27
N THR A 387 -4.22 -0.39 -13.22
CA THR A 387 -3.58 -0.17 -11.92
C THR A 387 -3.09 -1.49 -11.31
N TYR A 388 -3.94 -2.52 -11.30
CA TYR A 388 -3.57 -3.83 -10.74
C TYR A 388 -2.38 -4.46 -11.48
N ARG A 389 -2.33 -4.35 -12.81
CA ARG A 389 -1.21 -4.84 -13.63
C ARG A 389 0.06 -4.03 -13.41
N LEU A 390 -0.03 -2.71 -13.41
CA LEU A 390 1.11 -1.81 -13.30
C LEU A 390 1.71 -1.77 -11.88
N THR A 391 0.94 -2.17 -10.87
CA THR A 391 1.42 -2.37 -9.50
C THR A 391 1.84 -3.81 -9.21
N GLU A 392 1.78 -4.70 -10.20
CA GLU A 392 2.29 -6.08 -10.10
C GLU A 392 3.67 -6.24 -10.74
N PHE A 393 3.85 -5.65 -11.91
CA PHE A 393 5.05 -5.78 -12.72
C PHE A 393 5.66 -4.42 -13.10
N PRO A 394 7.00 -4.29 -13.11
CA PRO A 394 8.00 -5.34 -12.85
C PRO A 394 8.24 -5.62 -11.36
N ARG A 395 7.65 -4.83 -10.47
CA ARG A 395 7.76 -4.96 -9.02
C ARG A 395 6.36 -4.88 -8.42
N ARG A 396 6.01 -5.82 -7.53
CA ARG A 396 4.75 -5.78 -6.81
C ARG A 396 4.80 -4.65 -5.77
N LEU A 397 3.92 -3.67 -5.90
CA LEU A 397 3.86 -2.47 -5.06
C LEU A 397 2.58 -2.38 -4.23
N LYS A 398 1.52 -3.07 -4.65
CA LYS A 398 0.22 -3.04 -3.98
C LYS A 398 -0.45 -4.41 -4.01
N PRO A 399 -1.21 -4.79 -2.97
CA PRO A 399 -2.23 -5.84 -3.11
C PRO A 399 -3.32 -5.40 -4.11
N VAL A 400 -4.24 -6.29 -4.46
CA VAL A 400 -5.45 -5.94 -5.21
C VAL A 400 -6.52 -5.50 -4.23
N ASN A 401 -6.95 -4.24 -4.31
CA ASN A 401 -8.10 -3.74 -3.57
C ASN A 401 -9.25 -3.38 -4.51
N ILE A 402 -10.38 -4.07 -4.40
CA ILE A 402 -11.64 -3.68 -5.06
C ILE A 402 -12.37 -2.69 -4.14
N TYR A 403 -12.10 -1.40 -4.34
CA TYR A 403 -12.71 -0.29 -3.59
C TYR A 403 -13.86 0.31 -4.39
N TYR A 404 -15.06 0.42 -3.83
CA TYR A 404 -16.19 1.07 -4.48
C TYR A 404 -17.22 1.60 -3.47
N HIS A 405 -18.33 2.18 -3.93
CA HIS A 405 -19.43 2.67 -3.09
C HIS A 405 -20.75 1.94 -3.38
N ILE A 406 -21.75 2.08 -2.51
CA ILE A 406 -23.07 1.44 -2.69
C ILE A 406 -23.75 1.90 -3.99
N TYR A 407 -23.62 3.18 -4.35
CA TYR A 407 -24.17 3.70 -5.60
C TYR A 407 -23.62 3.02 -6.87
N SER A 408 -22.52 2.25 -6.82
CA SER A 408 -22.05 1.49 -7.97
C SER A 408 -23.11 0.53 -8.52
N ALA A 409 -24.05 0.09 -7.68
CA ALA A 409 -25.20 -0.71 -8.08
C ALA A 409 -26.44 0.11 -8.49
N SER A 410 -26.31 1.42 -8.75
CA SER A 410 -27.42 2.27 -9.23
C SER A 410 -27.46 2.42 -10.76
N LYS A 411 -26.31 2.33 -11.43
CA LYS A 411 -26.16 2.52 -12.88
C LYS A 411 -25.78 1.20 -13.55
N THR A 412 -26.46 0.83 -14.62
CA THR A 412 -26.17 -0.41 -15.38
C THR A 412 -24.70 -0.49 -15.82
N ALA A 413 -24.14 0.62 -16.31
CA ALA A 413 -22.76 0.66 -16.79
C ALA A 413 -21.72 0.48 -15.66
N SER A 414 -22.00 1.02 -14.47
CA SER A 414 -21.14 0.84 -13.29
C SER A 414 -21.22 -0.57 -12.74
N LEU A 415 -22.44 -1.08 -12.56
CA LEU A 415 -22.64 -2.46 -12.10
C LEU A 415 -21.94 -3.48 -13.02
N LYS A 416 -22.04 -3.33 -14.35
CA LYS A 416 -21.33 -4.19 -15.31
C LYS A 416 -19.81 -4.09 -15.19
N SER A 417 -19.31 -2.89 -14.90
CA SER A 417 -17.88 -2.67 -14.70
C SER A 417 -17.38 -3.31 -13.41
N LEU A 418 -18.17 -3.21 -12.34
CA LEU A 418 -17.87 -3.84 -11.06
C LEU A 418 -17.91 -5.38 -11.17
N LEU A 419 -18.90 -5.93 -11.86
CA LEU A 419 -18.96 -7.37 -12.17
C LEU A 419 -17.69 -7.82 -12.93
N HIS A 420 -17.29 -7.06 -13.95
CA HIS A 420 -16.09 -7.38 -14.74
C HIS A 420 -14.80 -7.40 -13.89
N VAL A 421 -14.64 -6.44 -12.97
CA VAL A 421 -13.49 -6.38 -12.06
C VAL A 421 -13.47 -7.57 -11.11
N HIS A 422 -14.62 -7.96 -10.56
CA HIS A 422 -14.72 -9.12 -9.68
C HIS A 422 -14.51 -10.45 -10.41
N ASP A 423 -15.09 -10.60 -11.61
CA ASP A 423 -14.90 -11.78 -12.46
C ASP A 423 -13.40 -11.95 -12.77
N TRP A 424 -12.71 -10.88 -13.18
CA TRP A 424 -11.26 -10.88 -13.38
C TRP A 424 -10.49 -11.29 -12.12
N ALA A 425 -10.85 -10.75 -10.95
CA ALA A 425 -10.14 -11.03 -9.70
C ALA A 425 -10.24 -12.50 -9.28
N LEU A 426 -11.40 -13.13 -9.47
CA LEU A 426 -11.58 -14.55 -9.17
C LEU A 426 -10.77 -15.47 -10.10
N GLU A 427 -10.48 -15.04 -11.32
CA GLU A 427 -9.63 -15.80 -12.25
C GLU A 427 -8.16 -15.83 -11.82
N GLN A 428 -7.69 -14.87 -11.02
CA GLN A 428 -6.27 -14.73 -10.65
C GLN A 428 -5.81 -15.60 -9.46
N ARG A 429 -6.75 -16.27 -8.75
CA ARG A 429 -6.48 -17.09 -7.55
C ARG A 429 -5.68 -16.37 -6.45
N PHE A 430 -6.07 -15.14 -6.14
CA PHE A 430 -5.46 -14.36 -5.06
C PHE A 430 -5.72 -14.94 -3.67
N PHE A 431 -4.93 -14.50 -2.69
CA PHE A 431 -5.21 -14.74 -1.28
C PHE A 431 -6.18 -13.67 -0.77
N SER A 432 -7.47 -14.01 -0.74
CA SER A 432 -8.54 -13.15 -0.23
C SER A 432 -8.47 -12.99 1.29
N ILE A 433 -8.44 -11.74 1.77
CA ILE A 433 -8.41 -11.37 3.20
C ILE A 433 -9.40 -10.24 3.50
N TYR A 434 -9.80 -10.10 4.77
CA TYR A 434 -10.55 -8.93 5.19
C TYR A 434 -9.69 -7.66 5.14
N THR A 435 -10.33 -6.52 4.92
CA THR A 435 -9.65 -5.21 4.94
C THR A 435 -8.98 -4.94 6.29
N SER A 436 -9.58 -5.38 7.40
CA SER A 436 -8.96 -5.30 8.73
C SER A 436 -7.64 -6.06 8.83
N GLU A 437 -7.54 -7.23 8.23
CA GLU A 437 -6.29 -8.03 8.22
C GLU A 437 -5.19 -7.34 7.41
N TYR A 438 -5.53 -6.65 6.30
CA TYR A 438 -4.58 -5.81 5.58
C TYR A 438 -4.09 -4.64 6.43
N ILE A 439 -5.01 -3.93 7.11
CA ILE A 439 -4.65 -2.81 7.98
C ILE A 439 -3.72 -3.27 9.11
N GLU A 440 -4.01 -4.41 9.74
CA GLU A 440 -3.13 -5.01 10.74
C GLU A 440 -1.72 -5.27 10.19
N LYS A 441 -1.58 -5.78 8.95
CA LYS A 441 -0.27 -5.95 8.29
C LYS A 441 0.45 -4.63 8.09
N VAL A 442 -0.25 -3.56 7.70
CA VAL A 442 0.34 -2.22 7.55
C VAL A 442 0.81 -1.66 8.89
N LEU A 443 0.02 -1.83 9.95
CA LEU A 443 0.43 -1.40 11.29
C LEU A 443 1.63 -2.20 11.79
N ASP A 444 1.68 -3.49 11.48
CA ASP A 444 2.79 -4.36 11.84
C ASP A 444 4.06 -4.07 11.02
N PHE A 445 3.93 -3.71 9.74
CA PHE A 445 5.02 -3.22 8.90
C PHE A 445 5.76 -2.05 9.58
N ASN A 446 5.02 -1.08 10.11
CA ASN A 446 5.60 0.09 10.78
C ASN A 446 6.28 -0.24 12.12
N ARG A 447 5.98 -1.40 12.72
CA ARG A 447 6.51 -1.86 14.01
C ARG A 447 7.52 -2.99 13.87
N THR A 448 7.68 -3.54 12.66
CA THR A 448 8.57 -4.67 12.38
C THR A 448 10.01 -4.23 12.56
N VAL A 449 10.76 -5.02 13.33
CA VAL A 449 12.20 -4.88 13.52
C VAL A 449 12.89 -6.00 12.75
N VAL A 450 13.84 -5.62 11.89
CA VAL A 450 14.77 -6.54 11.23
C VAL A 450 16.17 -6.18 11.70
N ALA A 451 16.81 -7.09 12.41
CA ALA A 451 18.16 -6.89 12.97
C ALA A 451 19.11 -7.95 12.40
N ARG A 452 20.40 -7.62 12.27
CA ARG A 452 21.41 -8.63 12.00
C ARG A 452 21.52 -9.60 13.18
N ASP A 453 21.63 -10.88 12.88
CA ASP A 453 21.92 -11.97 13.83
C ASP A 453 23.04 -12.84 13.23
N GLY A 454 24.30 -12.50 13.53
CA GLY A 454 25.48 -13.10 12.89
C GLY A 454 25.49 -12.91 11.36
N SER A 455 25.46 -14.02 10.62
CA SER A 455 25.35 -14.04 9.15
C SER A 455 23.91 -13.96 8.64
N GLY A 456 22.91 -14.04 9.53
CA GLY A 456 21.48 -13.99 9.19
C GLY A 456 20.78 -12.75 9.76
N TRP A 457 19.46 -12.89 9.88
CA TRP A 457 18.57 -11.82 10.31
C TRP A 457 17.58 -12.33 11.35
N LEU A 458 17.38 -11.54 12.41
CA LEU A 458 16.29 -11.72 13.35
C LEU A 458 15.16 -10.75 12.99
N VAL A 459 13.96 -11.30 12.81
CA VAL A 459 12.73 -10.55 12.58
C VAL A 459 11.88 -10.60 13.84
N ARG A 460 11.36 -9.44 14.27
CA ARG A 460 10.36 -9.35 15.34
C ARG A 460 9.24 -8.38 14.99
N ASN A 461 8.00 -8.81 15.15
CA ASN A 461 6.80 -8.01 14.97
C ASN A 461 5.62 -8.60 15.80
N SER A 462 4.40 -8.12 15.59
CA SER A 462 3.20 -8.61 16.31
C SER A 462 2.59 -9.90 15.74
N GLY A 463 3.18 -10.45 14.66
CA GLY A 463 2.77 -11.70 14.02
C GLY A 463 1.69 -11.55 12.96
N LYS A 464 1.31 -10.32 12.60
CA LYS A 464 0.27 -10.04 11.59
C LYS A 464 0.84 -10.01 10.18
N LEU A 465 2.05 -9.47 10.02
CA LEU A 465 2.83 -9.51 8.79
C LEU A 465 3.81 -10.70 8.82
N LYS A 466 3.71 -11.57 7.82
CA LYS A 466 4.43 -12.85 7.77
C LYS A 466 5.21 -13.06 6.47
N GLU A 467 5.30 -12.03 5.62
CA GLU A 467 5.94 -12.11 4.32
C GLU A 467 7.10 -11.10 4.24
N PHE A 468 8.24 -11.57 3.76
CA PHE A 468 9.43 -10.74 3.63
C PHE A 468 10.05 -10.93 2.26
N ARG A 469 10.43 -9.84 1.60
CA ARG A 469 11.12 -9.90 0.30
C ARG A 469 12.59 -9.57 0.42
N ILE A 470 13.41 -10.25 -0.38
CA ILE A 470 14.85 -10.00 -0.51
C ILE A 470 15.27 -10.20 -1.97
N PRO A 471 16.32 -9.56 -2.51
CA PRO A 471 16.79 -9.86 -3.86
C PRO A 471 17.11 -11.35 -4.04
N GLN A 472 16.74 -11.96 -5.16
CA GLN A 472 17.01 -13.38 -5.41
C GLN A 472 18.51 -13.71 -5.37
N THR A 473 19.36 -12.74 -5.71
CA THR A 473 20.82 -12.86 -5.66
C THR A 473 21.37 -13.02 -4.23
N ALA A 474 20.56 -12.77 -3.19
CA ALA A 474 20.96 -12.94 -1.79
C ALA A 474 20.98 -14.41 -1.33
N GLY A 475 20.40 -15.33 -2.11
CA GLY A 475 20.34 -16.75 -1.79
C GLY A 475 18.98 -17.21 -1.25
N PHE A 476 18.91 -18.49 -0.86
CA PHE A 476 17.70 -19.21 -0.46
C PHE A 476 17.60 -19.31 1.06
N PRO A 477 16.39 -19.17 1.66
CA PRO A 477 16.26 -19.33 3.09
C PRO A 477 16.52 -20.77 3.52
N GLU A 478 17.21 -20.92 4.66
CA GLU A 478 17.34 -22.20 5.33
C GLU A 478 15.99 -22.67 5.86
N LEU A 479 15.68 -23.95 5.64
CA LEU A 479 14.42 -24.57 6.03
C LEU A 479 14.68 -25.56 7.16
N THR A 480 14.84 -25.04 8.38
CA THR A 480 15.04 -25.85 9.59
C THR A 480 13.75 -25.94 10.40
N ALA A 481 13.68 -26.90 11.32
CA ALA A 481 12.52 -27.07 12.20
C ALA A 481 12.34 -25.88 13.18
N ASP A 482 13.44 -25.24 13.59
CA ASP A 482 13.51 -24.14 14.54
C ASP A 482 13.55 -22.74 13.88
N GLY A 483 13.85 -22.65 12.59
CA GLY A 483 14.06 -21.40 11.85
C GLY A 483 12.79 -20.60 11.53
N ARG A 484 11.60 -21.17 11.78
CA ARG A 484 10.30 -20.48 11.61
C ARG A 484 9.98 -20.01 10.18
N VAL A 485 10.66 -20.55 9.17
CA VAL A 485 10.40 -20.32 7.74
C VAL A 485 9.58 -21.47 7.16
N ALA A 486 8.39 -21.15 6.63
CA ALA A 486 7.49 -22.12 5.99
C ALA A 486 7.97 -22.52 4.60
N GLY A 487 8.52 -21.56 3.86
CA GLY A 487 9.01 -21.73 2.50
C GLY A 487 9.23 -20.38 1.83
N PHE A 488 9.30 -20.37 0.51
CA PHE A 488 9.54 -19.17 -0.27
C PHE A 488 9.03 -19.31 -1.71
N SER A 489 8.85 -18.18 -2.39
CA SER A 489 8.60 -18.10 -3.82
C SER A 489 9.40 -16.97 -4.45
N ASP A 490 9.56 -17.00 -5.77
CA ASP A 490 10.23 -15.95 -6.51
C ASP A 490 9.21 -15.17 -7.36
N HIS A 491 9.29 -13.84 -7.32
CA HIS A 491 8.47 -12.95 -8.17
C HIS A 491 9.29 -11.75 -8.63
N GLY A 492 9.42 -11.58 -9.95
CA GLY A 492 10.28 -10.57 -10.54
C GLY A 492 11.75 -10.79 -10.18
N ASP A 493 12.39 -9.78 -9.58
CA ASP A 493 13.78 -9.82 -9.10
C ASP A 493 13.92 -10.18 -7.61
N SER A 494 12.80 -10.50 -6.96
CA SER A 494 12.70 -10.67 -5.52
C SER A 494 12.29 -12.09 -5.14
N ARG A 495 12.77 -12.53 -3.99
CA ARG A 495 12.38 -13.76 -3.29
C ARG A 495 11.52 -13.39 -2.09
N TYR A 496 10.36 -14.00 -2.01
CA TYR A 496 9.35 -13.85 -0.96
C TYR A 496 9.51 -15.01 0.03
N ILE A 497 9.80 -14.71 1.29
CA ILE A 497 10.07 -15.65 2.37
C ILE A 497 8.85 -15.66 3.30
N HIS A 498 8.23 -16.83 3.42
CA HIS A 498 7.00 -17.03 4.17
C HIS A 498 7.33 -17.45 5.60
N LEU A 499 6.92 -16.66 6.58
CA LEU A 499 7.18 -16.93 8.00
C LEU A 499 5.99 -17.62 8.67
N LEU A 500 6.29 -18.45 9.66
CA LEU A 500 5.29 -19.08 10.49
C LEU A 500 4.64 -18.07 11.47
N PRO A 501 3.38 -18.30 11.92
CA PRO A 501 2.68 -17.41 12.86
C PRO A 501 3.33 -17.35 14.24
N GLY A 502 3.66 -16.17 14.75
CA GLY A 502 4.27 -16.02 16.09
C GLY A 502 5.09 -14.75 16.30
N GLY A 503 5.35 -13.99 15.24
CA GLY A 503 5.98 -12.67 15.34
C GLY A 503 7.49 -12.67 15.57
N GLU A 504 8.13 -13.83 15.55
CA GLU A 504 9.59 -13.96 15.62
C GLU A 504 10.08 -15.04 14.67
N ALA A 505 11.16 -14.75 13.92
CA ALA A 505 11.83 -15.70 13.04
C ALA A 505 13.30 -15.36 12.82
N ARG A 506 14.12 -16.38 12.56
CA ARG A 506 15.51 -16.24 12.11
C ARG A 506 15.62 -16.61 10.65
N ILE A 507 16.12 -15.69 9.83
CA ILE A 507 16.31 -15.89 8.39
C ILE A 507 17.80 -16.01 8.13
N HIS A 508 18.25 -17.22 7.82
CA HIS A 508 19.58 -17.51 7.30
C HIS A 508 19.48 -17.86 5.82
N LEU A 509 20.46 -17.43 5.02
CA LEU A 509 20.45 -17.62 3.57
C LEU A 509 21.63 -18.49 3.13
N LYS A 510 21.39 -19.41 2.20
CA LYS A 510 22.41 -20.23 1.52
C LYS A 510 22.42 -19.96 0.03
N ALA A 511 23.56 -20.19 -0.62
CA ALA A 511 23.66 -20.10 -2.08
C ALA A 511 22.91 -21.25 -2.79
N THR A 512 22.74 -22.40 -2.13
CA THR A 512 22.15 -23.60 -2.71
C THR A 512 20.64 -23.65 -2.47
N LEU A 513 19.88 -24.04 -3.51
CA LEU A 513 18.45 -24.32 -3.41
C LEU A 513 18.21 -25.46 -2.38
N PRO A 514 17.23 -25.32 -1.46
CA PRO A 514 16.87 -26.40 -0.57
C PRO A 514 16.33 -27.60 -1.35
N THR A 515 16.65 -28.81 -0.89
CA THR A 515 16.12 -30.07 -1.45
C THR A 515 14.99 -30.66 -0.61
N THR A 516 14.66 -30.03 0.52
CA THR A 516 13.56 -30.47 1.38
C THR A 516 12.23 -29.95 0.84
N PRO A 517 11.11 -30.65 1.07
CA PRO A 517 9.79 -30.14 0.73
C PRO A 517 9.46 -28.85 1.50
N TYR A 518 8.79 -27.91 0.84
CA TYR A 518 8.39 -26.65 1.46
C TYR A 518 7.12 -26.04 0.87
N LEU A 519 6.51 -25.12 1.63
CA LEU A 519 5.36 -24.36 1.16
C LEU A 519 5.84 -23.32 0.15
N ALA A 520 5.64 -23.58 -1.14
CA ALA A 520 6.02 -22.65 -2.20
C ALA A 520 5.01 -21.53 -2.35
N GLN A 521 3.72 -21.84 -2.22
CA GLN A 521 2.67 -20.83 -2.21
C GLN A 521 1.40 -21.32 -1.53
N ALA A 522 0.59 -20.43 -0.96
CA ALA A 522 -0.77 -20.74 -0.52
C ALA A 522 -1.69 -19.52 -0.57
N GLY A 523 -2.87 -19.68 -1.17
CA GLY A 523 -3.93 -18.66 -1.19
C GLY A 523 -4.74 -18.58 0.12
N GLY A 524 -4.15 -18.95 1.26
CA GLY A 524 -4.84 -19.04 2.55
C GLY A 524 -3.93 -18.76 3.74
N THR A 525 -4.53 -18.47 4.89
CA THR A 525 -3.82 -18.18 6.13
C THR A 525 -3.14 -19.43 6.65
N LEU A 526 -1.81 -19.40 6.74
CA LEU A 526 -1.02 -20.44 7.38
C LEU A 526 -1.23 -20.38 8.89
N GLU A 527 -1.87 -21.39 9.47
CA GLU A 527 -2.14 -21.49 10.91
C GLU A 527 -0.99 -22.22 11.63
N SER A 528 -0.45 -23.28 11.01
CA SER A 528 0.74 -23.97 11.50
C SER A 528 1.47 -24.72 10.39
N LEU A 529 2.76 -24.94 10.59
CA LEU A 529 3.57 -25.88 9.82
C LEU A 529 4.57 -26.54 10.78
N GLU A 530 4.58 -27.87 10.79
CA GLU A 530 5.50 -28.68 11.58
C GLU A 530 6.27 -29.59 10.65
N ARG A 531 7.61 -29.56 10.75
CA ARG A 531 8.47 -30.46 9.98
C ARG A 531 8.71 -31.73 10.78
N SER A 532 8.46 -32.89 10.18
CA SER A 532 8.64 -34.20 10.82
C SER A 532 9.43 -35.13 9.91
N GLY A 533 10.73 -35.31 10.21
CA GLY A 533 11.64 -36.03 9.33
C GLY A 533 11.77 -35.32 7.96
N PRO A 534 11.68 -36.05 6.83
CA PRO A 534 11.70 -35.43 5.49
C PRO A 534 10.35 -34.79 5.11
N GLY A 535 9.29 -35.01 5.89
CA GLY A 535 7.93 -34.54 5.63
C GLY A 535 7.53 -33.30 6.44
N MET A 536 6.28 -32.90 6.27
CA MET A 536 5.69 -31.79 7.03
C MET A 536 4.17 -31.89 7.15
N LYS A 537 3.63 -31.36 8.25
CA LYS A 537 2.20 -31.17 8.47
C LYS A 537 1.88 -29.69 8.38
N ILE A 538 0.87 -29.34 7.61
CA ILE A 538 0.49 -27.95 7.32
C ILE A 538 -0.97 -27.77 7.68
N ARG A 539 -1.31 -26.69 8.39
CA ARG A 539 -2.70 -26.27 8.61
C ARG A 539 -2.94 -24.91 8.00
N LEU A 540 -3.93 -24.83 7.11
CA LEU A 540 -4.25 -23.64 6.33
C LEU A 540 -5.75 -23.32 6.43
N ARG A 541 -6.10 -22.03 6.39
CA ARG A 541 -7.49 -21.57 6.34
C ARG A 541 -7.70 -20.59 5.20
N GLY A 542 -8.60 -20.90 4.28
CA GLY A 542 -9.05 -19.98 3.23
C GLY A 542 -10.45 -19.44 3.49
N TYR A 543 -10.69 -18.16 3.19
CA TYR A 543 -12.04 -17.59 3.18
C TYR A 543 -12.81 -17.88 1.90
N THR A 544 -12.09 -18.25 0.84
CA THR A 544 -12.62 -18.69 -0.46
C THR A 544 -11.88 -19.98 -0.84
N PRO A 545 -12.34 -20.73 -1.86
CA PRO A 545 -11.51 -21.77 -2.45
C PRO A 545 -10.12 -21.23 -2.82
N PHE A 546 -9.08 -22.02 -2.57
CA PHE A 546 -7.70 -21.58 -2.67
C PHE A 546 -6.77 -22.72 -3.10
N SER A 547 -5.63 -22.34 -3.68
CA SER A 547 -4.59 -23.29 -4.08
C SER A 547 -3.46 -23.34 -3.06
N VAL A 548 -2.85 -24.52 -2.92
CA VAL A 548 -1.66 -24.77 -2.11
C VAL A 548 -0.60 -25.42 -2.98
N GLY A 549 0.57 -24.79 -3.06
CA GLY A 549 1.73 -25.29 -3.78
C GLY A 549 2.80 -25.81 -2.82
N ILE A 550 3.17 -27.07 -2.97
CA ILE A 550 4.31 -27.71 -2.29
C ILE A 550 5.42 -27.99 -3.30
N ALA A 551 6.61 -27.42 -3.08
CA ALA A 551 7.79 -27.68 -3.89
C ALA A 551 8.61 -28.84 -3.30
N ASN A 552 9.46 -29.47 -4.14
CA ASN A 552 10.30 -30.63 -3.83
C ASN A 552 9.50 -31.81 -3.25
N ALA A 553 8.33 -32.11 -3.82
CA ALA A 553 7.44 -33.15 -3.35
C ALA A 553 7.54 -34.45 -4.17
N ASP A 554 8.52 -34.61 -5.06
CA ASP A 554 8.65 -35.75 -5.99
C ASP A 554 8.75 -37.12 -5.30
N ARG A 555 9.20 -37.16 -4.04
CA ARG A 555 9.25 -38.38 -3.21
C ARG A 555 8.22 -38.38 -2.10
N CYS A 556 7.21 -37.53 -2.21
CA CYS A 556 6.23 -37.33 -1.17
C CYS A 556 4.84 -37.80 -1.61
N VAL A 557 4.00 -38.11 -0.63
CA VAL A 557 2.55 -38.23 -0.78
C VAL A 557 1.91 -37.14 0.05
N ILE A 558 1.07 -36.32 -0.58
CA ILE A 558 0.34 -35.22 0.07
C ILE A 558 -1.07 -35.72 0.36
N ARG A 559 -1.46 -35.66 1.64
CA ARG A 559 -2.75 -36.17 2.11
C ARG A 559 -3.58 -35.08 2.78
N ASP A 560 -4.88 -35.11 2.53
CA ASP A 560 -5.88 -34.44 3.37
C ASP A 560 -6.90 -35.50 3.79
N GLU A 561 -6.89 -35.89 5.07
CA GLU A 561 -7.75 -36.96 5.57
C GLU A 561 -9.24 -36.59 5.51
N LYS A 562 -9.56 -35.31 5.72
CA LYS A 562 -10.95 -34.83 5.74
C LYS A 562 -11.56 -34.85 4.35
N LEU A 563 -10.76 -34.57 3.32
CA LEU A 563 -11.18 -34.59 1.92
C LEU A 563 -10.91 -35.94 1.22
N GLY A 564 -10.24 -36.88 1.88
CA GLY A 564 -9.84 -38.16 1.29
C GLY A 564 -8.83 -38.00 0.15
N ILE A 565 -8.08 -36.90 0.13
CA ILE A 565 -7.08 -36.63 -0.91
C ILE A 565 -5.81 -37.41 -0.58
N SER A 566 -5.24 -38.08 -1.59
CA SER A 566 -3.90 -38.69 -1.53
C SER A 566 -3.24 -38.52 -2.89
N LEU A 567 -2.34 -37.55 -2.99
CA LEU A 567 -1.65 -37.18 -4.22
C LEU A 567 -0.19 -37.60 -4.16
N ALA A 568 0.29 -38.37 -5.14
CA ALA A 568 1.72 -38.56 -5.36
C ALA A 568 2.33 -37.22 -5.80
N GLY A 569 3.31 -36.74 -5.06
CA GLY A 569 3.90 -35.43 -5.30
C GLY A 569 4.82 -35.41 -6.51
N THR A 570 5.16 -34.19 -6.89
CA THR A 570 5.99 -33.81 -8.04
C THR A 570 6.99 -32.75 -7.58
N GLU A 571 7.89 -32.30 -8.46
CA GLU A 571 8.78 -31.18 -8.15
C GLU A 571 8.01 -29.93 -7.67
N MET A 572 6.81 -29.69 -8.24
CA MET A 572 5.88 -28.65 -7.82
C MET A 572 4.46 -29.21 -7.85
N SER A 573 3.94 -29.61 -6.69
CA SER A 573 2.57 -30.12 -6.54
C SER A 573 1.62 -29.00 -6.15
N VAL A 574 0.51 -28.86 -6.87
CA VAL A 574 -0.53 -27.88 -6.58
C VAL A 574 -1.83 -28.61 -6.27
N LEU A 575 -2.44 -28.26 -5.13
CA LEU A 575 -3.73 -28.78 -4.67
C LEU A 575 -4.73 -27.63 -4.61
N GLU A 576 -5.94 -27.87 -5.12
CA GLU A 576 -7.08 -26.98 -4.94
C GLU A 576 -7.88 -27.43 -3.72
N LEU A 577 -8.12 -26.51 -2.79
CA LEU A 577 -8.88 -26.76 -1.58
C LEU A 577 -10.13 -25.88 -1.57
N PRO A 578 -11.29 -26.40 -1.12
CA PRO A 578 -12.47 -25.56 -0.90
C PRO A 578 -12.22 -24.56 0.25
N GLU A 579 -13.11 -23.60 0.42
CA GLU A 579 -13.07 -22.69 1.57
C GLU A 579 -13.07 -23.44 2.93
N GLY A 580 -12.52 -22.80 3.96
CA GLY A 580 -12.44 -23.36 5.31
C GLY A 580 -11.02 -23.80 5.70
N THR A 581 -10.95 -24.61 6.75
CA THR A 581 -9.67 -25.07 7.33
C THR A 581 -9.36 -26.51 6.92
N HIS A 582 -8.11 -26.70 6.48
CA HIS A 582 -7.57 -27.96 5.97
C HIS A 582 -6.24 -28.29 6.64
N ALA A 583 -5.97 -29.58 6.76
CA ALA A 583 -4.74 -30.10 7.34
C ALA A 583 -4.09 -31.06 6.35
N LEU A 584 -2.94 -30.68 5.83
CA LEU A 584 -2.17 -31.46 4.87
C LEU A 584 -1.05 -32.21 5.58
N ASP A 585 -0.94 -33.52 5.34
CA ASP A 585 0.20 -34.33 5.74
C ASP A 585 1.04 -34.67 4.51
N VAL A 586 2.29 -34.18 4.47
CA VAL A 586 3.26 -34.40 3.40
C VAL A 586 4.27 -35.41 3.90
N VAL A 587 4.11 -36.67 3.46
CA VAL A 587 4.95 -37.80 3.90
C VAL A 587 5.95 -38.14 2.80
N CYS A 588 7.24 -38.09 3.09
CA CYS A 588 8.31 -38.26 2.10
C CYS A 588 9.21 -39.45 2.39
N HIS A 589 9.77 -40.06 1.35
CA HIS A 589 10.56 -41.30 1.41
C HIS A 589 11.98 -41.16 0.85
#